data_AF-A0A850CBS3-F1
#
_entry.id   AF-A0A850CBS3-F1
#
_cell.length_a   1.000
_cell.length_b   1.000
_cell.length_c   1.000
_cell.angle_alpha   90.00
_cell.angle_beta   90.00
_cell.angle_gamma   90.00
#
_symmetry.space_group_name_H-M   'P 1'
#
loop_
_entity.id
_entity.type
_entity.pdbx_description
1 polymer ?
#
loop_
_entity_poly.entity_id
_entity_poly.type
_entity_poly.pdbx_seq_one_letter_code
_entity_poly.pdbx_strand_id
1 'polypeptide(L)' 'IMIAVFGAFVFSESRMLQQFGVGMAAAIFLDAFVIRVLLVPAIMKVLGRSAWWMPKWLDRALPHVTVEPEREPAKEPARV' A
#
# COMPACT_ATOMS: atom_id res chain seq x y z
N ILE A 1 8.78 -12.76 -4.71
CA ILE A 1 8.23 -13.54 -5.85
C ILE A 1 8.30 -12.80 -7.19
N MET A 2 7.90 -11.52 -7.31
CA MET A 2 7.83 -10.83 -8.61
C MET A 2 9.18 -10.67 -9.32
N ILE A 3 10.25 -10.32 -8.59
CA ILE A 3 11.61 -10.20 -9.16
C ILE A 3 12.08 -11.54 -9.74
N ALA A 4 11.78 -12.65 -9.09
CA ALA A 4 12.15 -13.98 -9.57
C ALA A 4 11.39 -14.36 -10.86
N VAL A 5 10.09 -14.03 -10.94
CA VAL A 5 9.27 -14.28 -12.14
C VAL A 5 9.78 -13.49 -13.34
N PHE A 6 10.07 -12.20 -13.17
CA PHE A 6 10.61 -11.38 -14.27
C PHE A 6 12.08 -11.66 -14.56
N GLY A 7 12.86 -12.05 -13.55
CA GLY A 7 14.24 -12.50 -13.72
C GLY A 7 14.35 -13.79 -14.54
N ALA A 8 13.35 -14.67 -14.49
CA ALA A 8 13.32 -15.88 -15.31
C ALA A 8 13.28 -15.57 -16.82
N PHE A 9 12.78 -14.40 -17.23
CA PHE A 9 12.73 -13.99 -18.64
C PHE A 9 14.11 -13.71 -19.24
N VAL A 10 15.15 -13.59 -18.40
CA VAL A 10 16.55 -13.53 -18.86
C VAL A 10 16.95 -14.83 -19.57
N PHE A 11 16.34 -15.96 -19.25
CA PHE A 11 16.59 -17.24 -19.92
C PHE A 11 15.78 -17.45 -21.20
N SER A 12 14.98 -16.47 -21.63
CA SER A 12 14.22 -16.55 -22.88
C SER A 12 15.12 -16.34 -24.10
N GLU A 13 14.85 -17.07 -25.20
CA GLU A 13 15.51 -16.86 -26.50
C GLU A 13 15.09 -15.55 -27.18
N SER A 14 13.95 -14.97 -26.78
CA SER A 14 13.51 -13.69 -27.32
C SER A 14 14.26 -12.54 -26.66
N ARG A 15 15.07 -11.84 -27.44
CA ARG A 15 15.81 -10.64 -27.00
C ARG A 15 14.90 -9.56 -26.43
N MET A 16 13.68 -9.45 -26.94
CA MET A 16 12.65 -8.56 -26.40
C MET A 16 12.31 -8.94 -24.96
N LEU A 17 12.02 -10.22 -24.69
CA LEU A 17 11.66 -10.70 -23.36
C LEU A 17 12.80 -10.54 -22.36
N GLN A 18 14.05 -10.76 -22.76
CA GLN A 18 15.22 -10.49 -21.91
C GLN A 18 15.30 -9.03 -21.47
N GLN A 19 15.16 -8.09 -22.42
CA GLN A 19 15.22 -6.66 -22.12
C GLN A 19 14.12 -6.21 -21.16
N PHE A 20 12.87 -6.63 -21.43
CA PHE A 20 11.76 -6.33 -20.55
C PHE A 20 11.91 -7.01 -19.17
N GLY A 21 12.37 -8.26 -19.12
CA GLY A 21 12.58 -9.00 -17.88
C GLY A 21 13.57 -8.32 -16.94
N VAL A 22 14.76 -7.95 -17.46
CA VAL A 22 15.78 -7.23 -16.68
C VAL A 22 15.26 -5.86 -16.25
N GLY A 23 14.65 -5.11 -17.16
CA GLY A 23 14.11 -3.77 -16.86
C GLY A 23 13.04 -3.80 -15.78
N MET A 24 12.08 -4.72 -15.87
CA MET A 24 11.00 -4.85 -14.90
C MET A 24 11.49 -5.39 -13.55
N ALA A 25 12.40 -6.35 -13.54
CA ALA A 25 13.00 -6.85 -12.30
C ALA A 25 13.74 -5.74 -11.55
N ALA A 26 14.53 -4.93 -12.25
CA ALA A 26 15.25 -3.80 -11.68
C ALA A 26 14.30 -2.70 -11.18
N ALA A 27 13.27 -2.35 -11.97
CA ALA A 27 12.28 -1.35 -11.57
C ALA A 27 11.50 -1.77 -10.31
N ILE A 28 11.05 -3.02 -10.25
CA ILE A 28 10.33 -3.55 -9.08
C ILE A 28 11.25 -3.60 -7.86
N PHE A 29 12.51 -4.00 -8.02
CA PHE A 29 13.48 -3.98 -6.93
C PHE A 29 13.68 -2.56 -6.38
N LEU A 30 13.87 -1.57 -7.27
CA LEU A 30 14.02 -0.18 -6.90
C LEU A 30 12.78 0.35 -6.18
N ASP A 31 11.57 0.05 -6.67
CA ASP A 31 10.32 0.49 -6.04
C ASP A 31 10.08 -0.18 -4.68
N ALA A 32 10.25 -1.50 -4.60
CA ALA A 32 10.03 -2.23 -3.37
C ALA A 32 11.05 -1.90 -2.28
N PHE A 33 12.31 -1.62 -2.66
CA PHE A 33 13.36 -1.32 -1.70
C PHE A 33 13.56 0.18 -1.52
N VAL A 34 14.02 0.89 -2.54
CA VAL A 34 14.38 2.31 -2.41
C VAL A 34 13.13 3.17 -2.22
N ILE A 35 12.08 2.95 -3.01
CA ILE A 35 10.89 3.81 -2.91
C ILE A 35 10.12 3.50 -1.62
N ARG A 36 9.74 2.24 -1.38
CA ARG A 36 8.89 1.91 -0.21
C ARG A 36 9.60 1.97 1.13
N VAL A 37 10.87 1.55 1.23
CA VAL A 37 11.58 1.50 2.52
C VAL A 37 12.17 2.84 2.90
N LEU A 38 12.57 3.67 1.93
CA LEU A 38 13.25 4.94 2.19
C LEU A 38 12.41 6.14 1.73
N LEU A 39 12.07 6.22 0.45
CA LEU A 39 11.51 7.44 -0.12
C LEU A 39 10.13 7.78 0.44
N VAL A 40 9.20 6.81 0.45
CA VAL A 40 7.85 6.97 0.99
C VAL A 40 7.87 7.42 2.45
N PRO A 41 8.52 6.72 3.40
CA PRO A 41 8.54 7.15 4.79
C PRO A 41 9.26 8.49 5.00
N ALA A 42 10.31 8.77 4.23
CA ALA A 42 10.99 10.07 4.29
C ALA A 42 10.04 11.20 3.86
N ILE A 43 9.36 11.05 2.72
CA ILE A 43 8.37 12.02 2.22
C ILE A 43 7.23 12.17 3.22
N MET A 44 6.69 11.07 3.75
CA MET A 44 5.61 11.13 4.75
C MET A 44 6.04 11.83 6.04
N LYS A 45 7.31 11.68 6.46
CA LYS A 45 7.85 12.40 7.61
C LYS A 45 8.02 13.90 7.33
N VAL A 46 8.39 14.27 6.10
CA VAL A 46 8.57 15.68 5.70
C VAL A 46 7.22 16.39 5.49
N LEU A 47 6.28 15.77 4.76
CA LEU A 47 4.95 16.32 4.50
C LEU A 47 4.01 16.18 5.71
N GLY A 48 4.30 15.24 6.62
CA GLY A 48 3.59 15.04 7.88
C GLY A 48 2.07 14.95 7.70
N ARG A 49 1.34 15.85 8.35
CA ARG A 49 -0.14 15.90 8.37
C ARG A 49 -0.74 16.20 6.99
N SER A 50 0.02 16.80 6.08
CA SER A 50 -0.43 17.07 4.70
C SER A 50 -0.40 15.82 3.83
N ALA A 51 0.44 14.83 4.14
CA ALA A 51 0.47 13.55 3.40
C ALA A 51 -0.83 12.75 3.60
N TRP A 52 -1.59 13.04 4.66
CA TRP A 52 -2.88 12.44 5.01
C TRP A 52 -4.03 13.42 4.85
N TRP A 53 -3.86 14.52 4.13
CA TRP A 53 -4.94 15.47 3.95
C TRP A 53 -6.05 14.87 3.09
N MET A 54 -7.21 14.64 3.69
CA MET A 54 -8.41 14.23 2.99
C MET A 54 -9.20 15.50 2.59
N PRO A 55 -9.42 15.75 1.29
CA PRO A 55 -10.20 16.89 0.85
C PRO A 55 -11.62 16.81 1.42
N LYS A 56 -12.15 17.91 1.97
CA LYS A 56 -13.49 17.95 2.59
C LYS A 56 -14.63 17.49 1.67
N TRP A 57 -14.44 17.56 0.36
CA TRP A 57 -15.41 17.06 -0.62
C TRP A 57 -15.44 15.53 -0.68
N LEU A 58 -14.29 14.87 -0.51
CA LEU A 58 -14.16 13.42 -0.53
C LEU A 58 -14.67 12.82 0.79
N ASP A 59 -14.39 13.49 1.90
CA ASP A 59 -14.93 13.15 3.22
C ASP A 59 -16.47 13.17 3.24
N ARG A 60 -17.08 14.12 2.51
CA ARG A 60 -18.54 14.21 2.38
C ARG A 60 -19.16 13.17 1.44
N ALA A 61 -18.37 12.64 0.50
CA ALA A 61 -18.81 11.61 -0.44
C ALA A 61 -18.63 10.19 0.11
N LEU A 62 -17.76 10.01 1.12
CA LEU A 62 -17.48 8.71 1.73
C LEU A 62 -18.62 8.31 2.68
N PRO A 63 -19.30 7.17 2.43
CA PRO A 63 -20.27 6.62 3.36
C PRO A 63 -19.59 6.25 4.69
N HIS A 64 -20.18 6.62 5.82
CA HIS A 64 -19.67 6.25 7.13
C HIS A 64 -19.91 4.76 7.38
N VAL A 65 -18.93 3.92 7.02
CA VAL A 65 -18.93 2.49 7.32
C VAL A 65 -18.40 2.30 8.74
N THR A 66 -19.32 2.23 9.71
CA THR A 66 -18.98 1.84 11.07
C THR A 66 -18.65 0.34 11.08
N VAL A 67 -17.38 0.00 11.31
CA VAL A 67 -16.90 -1.39 11.36
C VAL A 67 -17.16 -2.03 12.73
N GLU A 68 -17.32 -1.22 13.78
CA GLU A 68 -17.67 -1.70 15.12
C GLU A 68 -19.20 -1.81 15.26
N PRO A 69 -19.76 -2.99 15.59
CA PRO A 69 -21.15 -3.05 16.02
C PRO A 69 -21.31 -2.22 17.30
N GLU A 70 -22.39 -1.45 17.40
CA GLU A 70 -22.76 -0.67 18.60
C GLU A 70 -22.59 -1.58 19.83
N ARG A 71 -21.66 -1.26 20.74
CA ARG A 71 -21.54 -2.01 22.00
C ARG A 71 -22.85 -1.82 22.74
N GLU A 72 -23.69 -2.86 22.71
CA GLU A 72 -24.91 -2.93 23.49
C GLU A 72 -24.52 -2.69 24.96
N PRO A 73 -25.09 -1.67 25.63
CA PRO A 73 -24.70 -1.34 26.99
C PRO A 73 -24.97 -2.58 27.85
N ALA A 74 -23.90 -3.11 28.45
CA ALA A 74 -23.98 -4.26 29.34
C ALA A 74 -25.06 -3.97 30.38
N LYS A 75 -26.18 -4.71 30.30
CA LYS A 75 -27.27 -4.62 31.27
C LYS A 75 -26.66 -4.86 32.63
N GLU A 76 -26.54 -3.79 33.40
CA GLU A 76 -26.06 -3.82 34.77
C GLU A 76 -26.98 -4.79 35.53
N PRO A 77 -26.47 -5.91 36.06
CA PRO A 77 -27.30 -6.88 36.73
C PRO A 77 -27.92 -6.18 37.93
N ALA A 78 -29.24 -6.07 37.91
CA ALA A 78 -30.03 -5.51 39.00
C ALA A 78 -29.58 -6.18 40.30
N ARG A 79 -28.92 -5.40 41.18
CA ARG A 79 -28.58 -5.84 42.53
C ARG A 79 -29.88 -6.23 43.22
N VAL A 80 -29.95 -7.51 43.60
CA VAL A 80 -30.97 -8.09 44.48
C VAL A 80 -30.53 -7.88 45.92
#